data_AF-A0A924KXL2-F1
#
_entry.id   AF-A0A924KXL2-F1
#
_cell.length_a   1.000
_cell.length_b   1.000
_cell.length_c   1.000
_cell.angle_alpha   90.00
_cell.angle_beta   90.00
_cell.angle_gamma   90.00
#
_symmetry.space_group_name_H-M   'P 1'
#
loop_
_entity.id
_entity.type
_entity.pdbx_description
1 polymer ?
#
loop_
_entity_poly.entity_id
_entity_poly.type
_entity_poly.pdbx_seq_one_letter_code
_entity_poly.pdbx_strand_id
1 'polypeptide(L)' 'MGRNGRAREHQQRQNLSGTGESNRPVSPCGMCRQSLAEYEERTKQPIRLILSGMEGKVIIIESAAQLLPLSFGSGDMK' A
#
# COMPACT_ATOMS: atom_id res chain seq x y z
N MET A 1 -41.68 26.22 -8.23
CA MET A 1 -40.37 26.89 -8.07
C MET A 1 -39.44 25.94 -7.31
N GLY A 2 -38.52 25.20 -7.95
CA GLY A 2 -37.12 25.58 -8.24
C GLY A 2 -36.25 25.45 -6.97
N ARG A 3 -35.20 24.63 -6.82
CA ARG A 3 -34.03 24.30 -7.68
C ARG A 3 -33.49 22.91 -7.26
N ASN A 4 -33.33 21.96 -8.17
CA ASN A 4 -32.06 21.53 -8.78
C ASN A 4 -30.90 21.17 -7.83
N GLY A 5 -30.59 19.86 -7.80
CA GLY A 5 -29.29 19.19 -7.70
C GLY A 5 -28.13 19.83 -6.93
N ARG A 6 -27.60 19.09 -5.96
CA ARG A 6 -26.15 18.93 -5.69
C ARG A 6 -25.90 17.81 -4.66
N ALA A 7 -25.15 16.81 -5.13
CA ALA A 7 -24.20 15.95 -4.40
C ALA A 7 -24.71 15.18 -3.15
N ARG A 8 -24.93 13.85 -3.12
CA ARG A 8 -24.21 12.72 -3.74
C ARG A 8 -22.68 12.71 -3.59
N GLU A 9 -22.11 13.38 -2.59
CA GLU A 9 -20.65 13.36 -2.31
C GLU A 9 -20.25 12.91 -0.89
N HIS A 10 -21.15 12.33 -0.09
CA HIS A 10 -20.76 11.72 1.19
C HIS A 10 -20.44 10.21 1.11
N GLN A 11 -20.29 9.65 -0.10
CA GLN A 11 -19.90 8.25 -0.35
C GLN A 11 -18.37 8.06 -0.42
N GLN A 12 -17.58 8.64 0.48
CA GLN A 12 -16.17 8.19 0.63
C GLN A 12 -15.62 8.35 2.05
N ARG A 13 -16.38 7.85 3.04
CA ARG A 13 -15.82 7.37 4.31
C ARG A 13 -15.78 5.83 4.29
N GLN A 14 -15.11 5.24 3.32
CA GLN A 14 -14.74 3.83 3.39
C GLN A 14 -13.29 3.78 3.86
N ASN A 15 -13.04 3.48 5.14
CA ASN A 15 -11.82 2.83 5.63
C ASN A 15 -11.80 2.75 7.17
N LEU A 16 -12.78 2.05 7.76
CA LEU A 16 -12.57 1.23 8.97
C LEU A 16 -13.82 0.38 9.24
N SER A 17 -14.00 -0.70 8.47
CA SER A 17 -14.99 -1.72 8.83
C SER A 17 -14.33 -2.69 9.83
N GLY A 18 -14.60 -2.47 11.11
CA GLY A 18 -14.57 -3.56 12.08
C GLY A 18 -15.50 -4.68 11.60
N THR A 19 -15.01 -5.91 11.63
CA THR A 19 -15.69 -7.17 11.27
C THR A 19 -16.21 -7.26 9.82
N GLY A 20 -15.44 -7.88 8.93
CA GLY A 20 -15.86 -8.23 7.58
C GLY A 20 -14.71 -8.84 6.79
N GLU A 21 -14.87 -10.08 6.34
CA GLU A 21 -13.85 -10.96 5.78
C GLU A 21 -12.92 -10.28 4.76
N SER A 22 -11.62 -10.22 5.07
CA SER A 22 -10.60 -9.65 4.19
C SER A 22 -9.97 -10.75 3.34
N ASN A 23 -10.60 -11.08 2.20
CA ASN A 23 -10.10 -12.11 1.26
C ASN A 23 -9.11 -11.56 0.23
N ARG A 24 -8.69 -10.30 0.38
CA ARG A 24 -7.69 -9.66 -0.48
C ARG A 24 -6.47 -9.28 0.36
N PRO A 25 -5.25 -9.60 -0.12
CA PRO A 25 -4.03 -9.23 0.60
C PRO A 25 -3.92 -7.72 0.73
N VAL A 26 -3.71 -7.26 1.96
CA VAL A 26 -3.53 -5.84 2.26
C VAL A 26 -2.18 -5.39 1.72
N SER A 27 -2.20 -4.41 0.82
CA SER A 27 -0.99 -3.83 0.27
C SER A 27 -0.46 -2.70 1.18
N PRO A 28 0.86 -2.58 1.39
CA PRO A 28 1.43 -1.50 2.18
C PRO A 28 1.12 -0.13 1.56
N CYS A 29 0.90 0.88 2.40
CA CYS A 29 0.71 2.26 1.95
C CYS A 29 2.03 2.87 1.44
N GLY A 30 1.96 4.01 0.74
CA GLY A 30 3.15 4.64 0.12
C GLY A 30 4.29 4.90 1.10
N MET A 31 3.98 5.40 2.31
CA MET A 31 5.00 5.66 3.33
C MET A 31 5.69 4.38 3.83
N CYS A 32 4.92 3.31 4.03
CA CYS A 32 5.49 2.01 4.43
C CYS A 32 6.40 1.45 3.34
N ARG A 33 6.01 1.55 2.06
CA ARG A 33 6.84 1.09 0.94
C ARG A 33 8.19 1.82 0.93
N GLN A 34 8.18 3.15 1.05
CA GLN A 34 9.40 3.96 1.07
C GLN A 34 10.30 3.57 2.25
N SER A 35 9.74 3.47 3.46
CA SER A 35 10.51 3.10 4.64
C SER A 35 11.13 1.70 4.55
N LEU A 36 10.42 0.72 3.98
CA LEU A 36 10.94 -0.62 3.75
C LEU A 36 12.06 -0.64 2.72
N ALA A 37 11.89 0.07 1.60
CA ALA A 37 12.92 0.16 0.56
C ALA A 37 14.20 0.84 1.07
N GLU A 38 14.08 1.93 1.84
CA GLU A 38 15.23 2.57 2.48
C GLU A 38 15.93 1.64 3.47
N TYR A 39 15.18 0.88 4.27
CA TYR A 39 15.77 -0.04 5.23
C TYR A 39 16.52 -1.18 4.55
N GLU A 40 15.95 -1.74 3.48
CA GLU A 40 16.62 -2.73 2.64
C GLU A 40 17.92 -2.18 2.04
N GLU A 41 17.89 -0.95 1.51
CA GLU A 41 19.08 -0.30 0.96
C GLU A 41 20.16 -0.08 2.02
N ARG A 42 19.79 0.29 3.26
CA ARG A 42 20.74 0.51 4.37
C ARG A 42 21.35 -0.78 4.88
N THR A 43 20.56 -1.84 4.98
CA THR A 43 20.99 -3.15 5.50
C THR A 43 21.67 -4.03 4.47
N LYS A 44 21.51 -3.70 3.17
CA LYS A 44 22.02 -4.48 2.03
C LYS A 44 21.54 -5.94 2.02
N GLN A 45 20.37 -6.20 2.62
CA GLN A 45 19.76 -7.52 2.69
C GLN A 45 18.32 -7.44 2.20
N PRO A 46 17.89 -8.32 1.27
CA PRO A 46 16.53 -8.29 0.73
C PRO A 46 15.50 -8.56 1.82
N ILE A 47 14.48 -7.72 1.89
CA ILE A 47 13.36 -7.87 2.82
C ILE A 47 12.23 -8.58 2.08
N ARG A 48 12.05 -9.86 2.40
CA ARG A 48 10.92 -10.63 1.88
C ARG A 48 9.62 -10.23 2.59
N LEU A 49 8.61 -9.88 1.81
CA LEU A 49 7.29 -9.49 2.26
C LEU A 49 6.27 -10.56 1.89
N ILE A 50 5.44 -10.93 2.84
CA ILE A 50 4.35 -11.90 2.66
C ILE A 50 3.05 -11.17 2.95
N LEU A 51 2.28 -10.90 1.89
CA LEU A 51 1.00 -10.20 1.98
C LEU A 51 -0.12 -11.22 1.88
N SER A 52 -0.98 -11.25 2.90
CA SER A 52 -2.13 -12.14 2.96
C SER A 52 -3.34 -11.42 3.53
N GLY A 53 -4.52 -11.89 3.17
CA GLY A 53 -5.77 -11.55 3.87
C GLY A 53 -6.03 -12.53 5.00
N MET A 54 -7.23 -12.47 5.60
CA MET A 54 -7.69 -13.49 6.55
C MET A 54 -7.83 -14.85 5.86
N GLU A 55 -8.25 -14.84 4.59
CA GLU A 55 -8.31 -16.02 3.72
C GLU A 55 -7.89 -15.63 2.30
N GLY A 56 -7.70 -16.63 1.44
CA GLY A 56 -7.46 -16.43 0.01
C GLY A 56 -5.98 -16.36 -0.38
N LYS A 57 -5.69 -15.54 -1.41
CA LYS A 57 -4.39 -15.55 -2.10
C LYS A 57 -3.30 -14.87 -1.27
N VAL A 58 -2.14 -15.54 -1.19
CA VAL A 58 -0.91 -15.00 -0.63
C VAL A 58 -0.05 -14.44 -1.76
N ILE A 59 0.46 -13.22 -1.58
CA ILE A 59 1.43 -12.61 -2.47
C ILE A 59 2.77 -12.57 -1.74
N ILE A 60 3.80 -13.10 -2.37
CA ILE A 60 5.17 -13.06 -1.86
C ILE A 60 5.95 -12.10 -2.75
N ILE A 61 6.64 -11.17 -2.12
CA ILE A 61 7.54 -10.22 -2.75
C ILE A 61 8.92 -10.48 -2.13
N GLU A 62 9.91 -10.79 -2.95
CA GLU A 62 11.23 -11.23 -2.45
C GLU A 62 12.08 -10.06 -1.93
N SER A 63 11.78 -8.83 -2.37
CA SER A 63 12.51 -7.63 -1.99
C SER A 63 11.59 -6.41 -1.90
N ALA A 64 11.77 -5.58 -0.87
CA ALA A 64 11.07 -4.33 -0.70
C ALA A 64 11.36 -3.33 -1.83
N ALA A 65 12.51 -3.42 -2.50
CA ALA A 65 12.81 -2.58 -3.66
C ALA A 65 11.82 -2.80 -4.83
N GLN A 66 11.23 -4.00 -4.93
CA GLN A 66 10.22 -4.31 -5.96
C GLN A 66 8.88 -3.57 -5.74
N LEU A 67 8.64 -3.02 -4.55
CA LEU A 67 7.43 -2.26 -4.25
C LEU A 67 7.38 -0.89 -4.94
N LEU A 68 8.53 -0.40 -5.41
CA LEU A 68 8.74 0.95 -5.90
C LEU A 68 9.61 0.93 -7.17
N PRO A 69 9.07 0.46 -8.30
CA PRO A 69 9.77 0.58 -9.57
C PRO A 69 10.01 2.08 -9.84
N LEU A 70 11.29 2.45 -10.02
CA LEU A 70 11.74 3.85 -10.16
C LEU A 70 11.71 4.67 -8.85
N SER A 71 11.98 4.04 -7.70
CA SER A 71 12.17 4.74 -6.44
C SER A 71 13.25 5.82 -6.56
N PHE A 72 12.94 7.05 -6.16
CA PHE A 72 13.92 8.11 -5.97
C PHE A 72 14.70 7.85 -4.67
N GLY A 73 16.02 7.69 -4.78
CA GLY A 73 16.90 7.37 -3.67
C GLY A 73 18.07 8.34 -3.55
N SER A 74 18.97 8.08 -2.60
CA SER A 74 20.15 8.93 -2.38
C SER A 74 21.07 9.02 -3.60
N GLY A 75 21.06 8.02 -4.48
CA GLY A 75 21.86 8.02 -5.72
C GLY A 75 21.43 9.06 -6.76
N ASP A 76 20.16 9.51 -6.70
CA ASP A 76 19.55 10.46 -7.64
C ASP A 76 19.76 11.92 -7.23
N MET A 77 20.22 12.15 -6.00
CA MET A 77 20.53 13.48 -5.47
C MET A 77 22.01 13.81 -5.74
N LYS A 78 22.34 14.15 -6.99
CA LYS A 78 23.64 14.73 -7.39
C LYS A 78 23.48 16.20 -7.80
#